data_AF-A0A661QJQ6-F1
#
_entry.id   AF-A0A661QJQ6-F1
#
_cell.length_a   1.000
_cell.length_b   1.000
_cell.length_c   1.000
_cell.angle_alpha   90.00
_cell.angle_beta   90.00
_cell.angle_gamma   90.00
#
_symmetry.space_group_name_H-M   'P 1'
#
loop_
_entity.id
_entity.type
_entity.pdbx_description
1 polymer ?
#
loop_
_entity_poly.entity_id
_entity_poly.type
_entity_poly.pdbx_seq_one_letter_code
_entity_poly.pdbx_strand_id
1 'polypeptide(L)'
;MTVIAILVFLVGFMIGYVVHPSVPAIGGTVYNREITFTEGIKVDDGELKLGGTAITATAAEINTLDGVLTGSTTYDPSSLADGAGETKSLTVTGAALGDFCLVSAPYDLQDVVATCYVQAANTVEIRLQNESGGTRDLASGTWRVLIIPQ
;
A
#
# COMPACT_ATOMS: atom_id res chain seq x y z
N MET A 1 38.59 -71.56 0.60
CA MET A 1 37.29 -71.08 1.11
C MET A 1 37.57 -69.91 2.05
N THR A 2 37.48 -68.67 1.53
CA THR A 2 36.41 -67.66 1.82
C THR A 2 36.90 -66.77 3.00
N VAL A 3 37.11 -65.44 2.98
CA VAL A 3 36.80 -64.30 2.07
C VAL A 3 37.76 -63.14 2.40
N ILE A 4 38.21 -62.41 1.36
CA ILE A 4 38.79 -61.06 1.42
C ILE A 4 37.63 -60.04 1.36
N ALA A 5 37.56 -59.08 2.28
CA ALA A 5 36.61 -57.97 2.19
C ALA A 5 37.34 -56.63 2.36
N ILE A 6 37.79 -56.07 1.23
CA ILE A 6 37.89 -54.64 1.00
C ILE A 6 36.87 -54.35 -0.10
N LEU A 7 35.81 -53.61 0.19
CA LEU A 7 35.00 -52.97 -0.84
C LEU A 7 34.69 -51.53 -0.44
N VAL A 8 35.42 -50.63 -1.10
CA VAL A 8 35.17 -49.20 -1.22
C VAL A 8 34.05 -49.01 -2.26
N PHE A 9 33.01 -48.21 -1.93
CA PHE A 9 32.06 -47.62 -2.89
C PHE A 9 32.12 -46.10 -2.65
N LEU A 10 32.95 -45.35 -3.37
CA LEU A 10 32.75 -44.71 -4.69
C LEU A 10 31.48 -43.80 -4.79
N VAL A 11 31.77 -42.49 -4.73
CA VAL A 11 31.14 -41.33 -5.40
C VAL A 11 29.63 -41.09 -5.25
N GLY A 12 29.32 -40.10 -4.42
CA GLY A 12 28.11 -39.30 -4.50
C GLY A 12 28.44 -37.86 -4.16
N PHE A 13 29.06 -37.15 -5.10
CA PHE A 13 29.31 -35.71 -5.05
C PHE A 13 27.95 -34.99 -5.09
N MET A 14 27.26 -34.85 -3.96
CA MET A 14 26.08 -33.99 -3.82
C MET A 14 26.48 -32.74 -3.06
N ILE A 15 26.60 -31.68 -3.84
CA ILE A 15 26.79 -30.29 -3.46
C ILE A 15 25.79 -29.93 -2.36
N GLY A 16 26.29 -29.59 -1.17
CA GLY A 16 25.71 -28.58 -0.27
C GLY A 16 24.20 -28.58 -0.02
N TYR A 17 23.54 -29.72 0.21
CA TYR A 17 22.20 -29.69 0.80
C TYR A 17 22.29 -30.01 2.30
N VAL A 18 22.12 -28.97 3.13
CA VAL A 18 21.77 -29.16 4.54
C VAL A 18 20.44 -29.90 4.55
N VAL A 19 20.43 -31.14 5.05
CA VAL A 19 19.18 -31.83 5.36
C VAL A 19 18.55 -31.03 6.50
N HIS A 20 17.57 -30.18 6.17
CA HIS A 20 16.66 -29.71 7.22
C HIS A 20 16.01 -30.95 7.82
N PRO A 21 16.00 -31.13 9.16
CA PRO A 21 15.29 -32.24 9.77
C PRO A 21 13.88 -32.22 9.20
N SER A 22 13.47 -33.33 8.58
CA SER A 22 12.12 -33.48 8.03
C SER A 22 11.15 -33.18 9.17
N VAL A 23 10.48 -32.03 9.10
CA VAL A 23 9.60 -31.61 10.17
C VAL A 23 8.45 -32.61 10.23
N PRO A 24 8.21 -33.28 11.38
CA PRO A 24 7.25 -34.37 11.45
C PRO A 24 5.87 -33.90 11.02
N ALA A 25 5.32 -34.53 9.99
CA ALA A 25 4.05 -34.19 9.39
C ALA A 25 2.86 -34.66 10.25
N ILE A 26 2.64 -34.10 11.44
CA ILE A 26 1.38 -34.29 12.19
C ILE A 26 1.08 -33.04 13.03
N GLY A 27 0.17 -32.18 12.55
CA GLY A 27 -0.23 -30.93 13.21
C GLY A 27 0.80 -29.81 13.03
N GLY A 28 0.40 -28.72 12.38
CA GLY A 28 1.30 -27.68 11.88
C GLY A 28 2.39 -27.25 12.88
N THR A 29 3.61 -27.09 12.37
CA THR A 29 4.77 -26.69 13.16
C THR A 29 4.56 -25.29 13.73
N VAL A 30 4.40 -25.21 15.06
CA VAL A 30 4.32 -23.94 15.77
C VAL A 30 5.74 -23.42 15.98
N TYR A 31 6.13 -22.42 15.18
CA TYR A 31 7.35 -21.68 15.39
C TYR A 31 7.08 -20.56 16.41
N ASN A 32 7.64 -20.71 17.60
CA ASN A 32 7.47 -19.80 18.75
C ASN A 32 8.63 -18.78 18.89
N ARG A 33 9.41 -18.61 17.82
CA ARG A 33 10.46 -17.60 17.67
C ARG A 33 10.26 -16.87 16.34
N GLU A 34 10.90 -15.71 16.20
CA GLU A 34 10.97 -14.96 14.93
C GLU A 34 11.41 -15.88 13.78
N ILE A 35 10.67 -15.82 12.67
CA ILE A 35 10.99 -16.53 11.43
C ILE A 35 11.40 -15.48 10.40
N THR A 36 12.62 -15.56 9.89
CA THR A 36 13.11 -14.71 8.80
C THR A 36 13.18 -15.53 7.51
N PHE A 37 12.51 -15.06 6.45
CA PHE A 37 12.66 -15.60 5.10
C PHE A 37 13.51 -14.61 4.29
N THR A 38 14.63 -15.06 3.74
CA THR A 38 15.60 -14.20 3.02
C THR A 38 15.20 -13.93 1.56
N GLU A 39 14.23 -14.68 1.05
CA GLU A 39 13.67 -14.53 -0.29
C GLU A 39 12.20 -14.14 -0.20
N GLY A 40 11.28 -15.04 -0.54
CA GLY A 40 9.85 -14.84 -0.46
C GLY A 40 9.14 -16.03 0.15
N ILE A 41 7.86 -15.84 0.45
CA ILE A 41 6.96 -16.89 0.91
C ILE A 41 6.07 -17.27 -0.27
N LYS A 42 6.12 -18.54 -0.67
CA LYS A 42 5.12 -19.10 -1.59
C LYS A 42 4.03 -19.74 -0.74
N VAL A 43 2.80 -19.30 -0.94
CA VAL A 43 1.62 -19.94 -0.36
C VAL A 43 0.88 -20.57 -1.53
N ASP A 44 0.99 -21.89 -1.68
CA ASP A 44 0.47 -22.60 -2.86
C ASP A 44 -1.07 -22.74 -2.79
N ASP A 45 -1.58 -23.71 -2.02
CA ASP A 45 -3.02 -23.99 -1.89
C ASP A 45 -3.60 -23.50 -0.54
N GLY A 46 -2.86 -22.64 0.16
CA GLY A 46 -3.18 -22.14 1.49
C GLY A 46 -3.62 -20.67 1.50
N GLU A 47 -4.31 -20.27 2.56
CA GLU A 47 -4.57 -18.86 2.83
C GLU A 47 -3.36 -18.24 3.55
N LEU A 48 -2.89 -17.08 3.09
CA LEU A 48 -2.02 -16.25 3.92
C LEU A 48 -2.86 -15.68 5.08
N LYS A 49 -2.46 -15.93 6.33
CA LYS A 49 -3.17 -15.42 7.52
C LYS A 49 -2.29 -14.50 8.36
N LEU A 50 -2.88 -13.43 8.89
CA LEU A 50 -2.27 -12.55 9.89
C LEU A 50 -3.14 -12.56 11.15
N GLY A 51 -2.57 -12.91 12.30
CA GLY A 51 -3.34 -13.04 13.53
C GLY A 51 -4.50 -14.03 13.44
N GLY A 52 -4.37 -15.08 12.60
CA GLY A 52 -5.42 -16.08 12.35
C GLY A 52 -6.50 -15.65 11.35
N THR A 53 -6.47 -14.41 10.86
CA THR A 53 -7.41 -13.89 9.85
C THR A 53 -6.83 -14.10 8.47
N ALA A 54 -7.60 -14.72 7.56
CA ALA A 54 -7.20 -14.90 6.17
C ALA A 54 -7.20 -13.56 5.42
N ILE A 55 -6.13 -13.31 4.67
CA ILE A 55 -6.09 -12.25 3.68
C ILE A 55 -6.78 -12.78 2.42
N THR A 56 -7.88 -12.13 2.02
CA THR A 56 -8.68 -12.53 0.85
C THR A 56 -8.41 -11.70 -0.39
N ALA A 57 -7.64 -10.61 -0.26
CA ALA A 57 -7.21 -9.79 -1.40
C ALA A 57 -6.21 -10.56 -2.26
N THR A 58 -6.32 -10.43 -3.57
CA THR A 58 -5.34 -10.90 -4.53
C THR A 58 -4.01 -10.16 -4.34
N ALA A 59 -2.92 -10.73 -4.85
CA ALA A 59 -1.62 -10.06 -4.83
C ALA A 59 -1.65 -8.69 -5.54
N ALA A 60 -2.43 -8.56 -6.62
CA ALA A 60 -2.56 -7.30 -7.34
C ALA A 60 -3.20 -6.22 -6.46
N GLU A 61 -4.30 -6.54 -5.77
CA GLU A 61 -4.99 -5.60 -4.86
C GLU A 61 -4.12 -5.18 -3.68
N ILE A 62 -3.34 -6.10 -3.10
CA ILE A 62 -2.39 -5.77 -2.03
C ILE A 62 -1.27 -4.88 -2.55
N ASN A 63 -0.75 -5.14 -3.75
CA ASN A 63 0.30 -4.33 -4.35
C ASN A 63 -0.18 -2.90 -4.67
N THR A 64 -1.47 -2.68 -4.92
CA THR A 64 -2.01 -1.32 -5.05
C THR A 64 -1.83 -0.51 -3.76
N LEU A 65 -1.95 -1.13 -2.59
CA LEU A 65 -1.78 -0.43 -1.30
C LEU A 65 -0.34 0.05 -1.05
N ASP A 66 0.66 -0.65 -1.59
CA ASP A 66 2.07 -0.25 -1.51
C ASP A 66 2.35 1.06 -2.26
N GLY A 67 1.55 1.35 -3.30
CA GLY A 67 1.68 2.55 -4.12
C GLY A 67 0.87 3.76 -3.66
N VAL A 68 0.02 3.63 -2.64
CA VAL A 68 -0.86 4.72 -2.21
C VAL A 68 -0.06 5.89 -1.66
N LEU A 69 -0.28 7.08 -2.22
CA LEU A 69 0.44 8.30 -1.86
C LEU A 69 -0.46 9.20 -1.01
N THR A 70 0.16 9.98 -0.14
CA THR A 70 -0.55 11.03 0.61
C THR A 70 0.15 12.36 0.43
N GLY A 71 -0.67 13.43 0.42
CA GLY A 71 -0.19 14.80 0.37
C GLY A 71 -0.93 15.65 1.38
N SER A 72 -0.30 16.74 1.83
CA SER A 72 -0.98 17.72 2.68
C SER A 72 -0.44 19.11 2.46
N THR A 73 -1.29 20.11 2.68
CA THR A 73 -0.90 21.51 2.60
C THR A 73 -1.77 22.33 3.54
N THR A 74 -1.17 23.37 4.14
CA THR A 74 -1.94 24.41 4.81
C THR A 74 -2.56 25.30 3.75
N TYR A 75 -3.88 25.39 3.75
CA TYR A 75 -4.64 26.17 2.79
C TYR A 75 -5.64 27.04 3.53
N ASP A 76 -5.59 28.34 3.22
CA ASP A 76 -6.52 29.37 3.63
C ASP A 76 -7.23 29.86 2.36
N PRO A 77 -8.42 29.31 2.04
CA PRO A 77 -9.18 29.74 0.87
C PRO A 77 -9.52 31.22 0.97
N SER A 78 -9.62 31.91 -0.16
CA SER A 78 -10.20 33.25 -0.16
C SER A 78 -11.70 33.18 0.20
N SER A 79 -12.28 34.33 0.59
CA SER A 79 -13.73 34.43 0.73
C SER A 79 -14.40 34.23 -0.63
N LEU A 80 -15.13 33.12 -0.78
CA LEU A 80 -15.74 32.70 -2.03
C LEU A 80 -17.15 33.28 -2.12
N ALA A 81 -17.40 34.17 -3.08
CA ALA A 81 -18.78 34.54 -3.45
C ALA A 81 -19.56 33.31 -3.97
N ASP A 82 -20.87 33.42 -4.07
CA ASP A 82 -21.69 32.39 -4.72
C ASP A 82 -21.28 32.21 -6.19
N GLY A 83 -21.18 30.96 -6.65
CA GLY A 83 -20.64 30.55 -7.95
C GLY A 83 -19.12 30.69 -8.10
N ALA A 84 -18.42 31.25 -7.11
CA ALA A 84 -16.97 31.37 -7.16
C ALA A 84 -16.31 30.03 -6.84
N GLY A 85 -15.13 29.80 -7.41
CA GLY A 85 -14.30 28.69 -6.99
C GLY A 85 -12.83 29.01 -7.12
N GLU A 86 -12.03 28.34 -6.32
CA GLU A 86 -10.58 28.52 -6.25
C GLU A 86 -9.87 27.17 -6.36
N THR A 87 -8.61 27.18 -6.80
CA THR A 87 -7.79 25.98 -6.93
C THR A 87 -6.50 26.15 -6.15
N LYS A 88 -6.13 25.13 -5.38
CA LYS A 88 -4.87 25.06 -4.66
C LYS A 88 -4.03 23.89 -5.18
N SER A 89 -2.86 24.21 -5.73
CA SER A 89 -1.88 23.19 -6.12
C SER A 89 -1.02 22.75 -4.92
N LEU A 90 -0.68 21.47 -4.90
CA LEU A 90 0.11 20.81 -3.86
C LEU A 90 1.02 19.75 -4.52
N THR A 91 2.27 19.65 -4.07
CA THR A 91 3.20 18.64 -4.56
C THR A 91 2.95 17.30 -3.86
N VAL A 92 2.67 16.25 -4.64
CA VAL A 92 2.60 14.86 -4.16
C VAL A 92 3.54 14.02 -5.01
N THR A 93 4.77 13.83 -4.54
CA THR A 93 5.79 13.08 -5.29
C THR A 93 5.32 11.66 -5.59
N GLY A 94 5.43 11.24 -6.84
CA GLY A 94 4.97 9.95 -7.34
C GLY A 94 3.60 9.99 -8.02
N ALA A 95 2.80 11.03 -7.78
CA ALA A 95 1.49 11.16 -8.42
C ALA A 95 1.66 11.35 -9.94
N ALA A 96 0.90 10.60 -10.73
CA ALA A 96 0.88 10.65 -12.18
C ALA A 96 -0.51 11.03 -12.70
N LEU A 97 -0.56 11.62 -13.89
CA LEU A 97 -1.81 12.02 -14.53
C LEU A 97 -2.73 10.79 -14.69
N GLY A 98 -3.96 10.91 -14.20
CA GLY A 98 -4.96 9.83 -14.23
C GLY A 98 -5.07 9.02 -12.94
N ASP A 99 -4.16 9.17 -11.98
CA ASP A 99 -4.32 8.55 -10.66
C ASP A 99 -5.59 9.07 -9.97
N PHE A 100 -6.24 8.20 -9.22
CA PHE A 100 -7.41 8.59 -8.44
C PHE A 100 -6.99 9.54 -7.32
N CYS A 101 -7.81 10.57 -7.07
CA CYS A 101 -7.57 11.53 -6.01
C CYS A 101 -8.78 11.65 -5.09
N LEU A 102 -8.54 11.55 -3.78
CA LEU A 102 -9.52 11.83 -2.73
C LEU A 102 -9.03 12.99 -1.88
N VAL A 103 -9.88 13.99 -1.65
CA VAL A 103 -9.57 15.15 -0.80
C VAL A 103 -10.26 15.03 0.55
N SER A 104 -9.55 15.40 1.61
CA SER A 104 -10.06 15.48 2.98
C SER A 104 -9.92 16.92 3.48
N ALA A 105 -11.06 17.57 3.67
CA ALA A 105 -11.15 18.88 4.30
C ALA A 105 -10.93 18.78 5.83
N PRO A 106 -10.30 19.79 6.46
CA PRO A 106 -10.07 19.79 7.90
C PRO A 106 -11.28 20.25 8.74
N TYR A 107 -12.34 20.74 8.12
CA TYR A 107 -13.52 21.32 8.77
C TYR A 107 -14.77 21.14 7.89
N ASP A 108 -15.94 21.57 8.41
CA ASP A 108 -17.18 21.67 7.64
C ASP A 108 -17.05 22.72 6.52
N LEU A 109 -17.43 22.32 5.31
CA LEU A 109 -17.30 23.13 4.10
C LEU A 109 -18.46 24.09 3.86
N GLN A 110 -19.51 24.09 4.69
CA GLN A 110 -20.61 25.05 4.59
C GLN A 110 -21.26 25.09 3.19
N ASP A 111 -21.52 23.89 2.64
CA ASP A 111 -22.04 23.64 1.28
C ASP A 111 -21.07 23.95 0.11
N VAL A 112 -19.81 24.30 0.39
CA VAL A 112 -18.75 24.33 -0.64
C VAL A 112 -18.37 22.91 -1.03
N VAL A 113 -18.25 22.65 -2.33
CA VAL A 113 -17.81 21.36 -2.86
C VAL A 113 -16.30 21.37 -3.03
N ALA A 114 -15.62 20.36 -2.47
CA ALA A 114 -14.21 20.12 -2.69
C ALA A 114 -14.00 18.89 -3.59
N THR A 115 -13.16 19.03 -4.59
CA THR A 115 -12.69 17.94 -5.46
C THR A 115 -11.17 17.98 -5.56
N CYS A 116 -10.56 16.91 -6.07
CA CYS A 116 -9.15 16.95 -6.42
C CYS A 116 -8.83 16.07 -7.64
N TYR A 117 -7.70 16.37 -8.28
CA TYR A 117 -7.18 15.61 -9.41
C TYR A 117 -5.67 15.79 -9.52
N VAL A 118 -4.98 14.82 -10.10
CA VAL A 118 -3.58 14.96 -10.47
C VAL A 118 -3.49 15.77 -11.76
N GLN A 119 -2.98 16.99 -11.69
CA GLN A 119 -2.90 17.91 -12.84
C GLN A 119 -1.72 17.56 -13.75
N ALA A 120 -0.60 17.15 -13.15
CA ALA A 120 0.60 16.69 -13.84
C ALA A 120 1.46 15.84 -12.90
N ALA A 121 2.58 15.33 -13.40
CA ALA A 121 3.54 14.59 -12.57
C ALA A 121 3.88 15.36 -11.29
N ASN A 122 3.79 14.67 -10.16
CA ASN A 122 4.03 15.16 -8.82
C ASN A 122 3.13 16.32 -8.37
N THR A 123 2.07 16.66 -9.11
CA THR A 123 1.26 17.87 -8.87
C THR A 123 -0.21 17.53 -8.79
N VAL A 124 -0.79 17.75 -7.60
CA VAL A 124 -2.21 17.55 -7.32
C VAL A 124 -2.87 18.90 -7.11
N GLU A 125 -4.09 19.05 -7.60
CA GLU A 125 -4.90 20.24 -7.39
C GLU A 125 -6.14 19.90 -6.56
N ILE A 126 -6.38 20.70 -5.53
CA ILE A 126 -7.66 20.74 -4.82
C ILE A 126 -8.47 21.87 -5.43
N ARG A 127 -9.70 21.58 -5.85
CA ARG A 127 -10.63 22.54 -6.45
C ARG A 127 -11.83 22.71 -5.52
N LEU A 128 -12.05 23.95 -5.10
CA LEU A 128 -13.24 24.37 -4.35
C LEU A 128 -14.23 25.05 -5.29
N GLN A 129 -15.51 24.77 -5.09
CA GLN A 129 -16.62 25.43 -5.78
C GLN A 129 -17.72 25.78 -4.78
N ASN A 130 -18.02 27.06 -4.62
CA ASN A 130 -19.10 27.53 -3.77
C ASN A 130 -20.40 27.65 -4.58
N GLU A 131 -21.37 26.80 -4.27
CA GLU A 131 -22.73 26.84 -4.85
C GLU A 131 -23.79 26.93 -3.72
N SER A 132 -23.40 27.54 -2.59
CA SER A 132 -24.22 27.56 -1.38
C SER A 132 -25.34 28.61 -1.40
N GLY A 133 -25.43 29.44 -2.46
CA GLY A 133 -26.36 30.56 -2.54
C GLY A 133 -25.93 31.80 -1.76
N GLY A 134 -24.69 31.84 -1.25
CA GLY A 134 -24.14 32.99 -0.54
C GLY A 134 -22.62 32.93 -0.40
N THR A 135 -22.03 34.00 0.10
CA THR A 135 -20.58 34.06 0.34
C THR A 135 -20.16 33.10 1.45
N ARG A 136 -19.03 32.43 1.27
CA ARG A 136 -18.40 31.53 2.25
C ARG A 136 -16.96 31.94 2.52
N ASP A 137 -16.64 32.11 3.80
CA ASP A 137 -15.30 32.40 4.28
C ASP A 137 -14.84 31.19 5.10
N LEU A 138 -14.06 30.31 4.45
CA LEU A 138 -13.56 29.09 5.08
C LEU A 138 -12.30 29.41 5.87
N ALA A 139 -12.11 28.76 7.01
CA ALA A 139 -10.92 28.99 7.82
C ALA A 139 -9.65 28.45 7.15
N SER A 140 -8.48 28.91 7.58
CA SER A 140 -7.22 28.23 7.29
C SER A 140 -7.18 26.86 7.95
N GLY A 141 -6.66 25.84 7.26
CA GLY A 141 -6.48 24.51 7.83
C GLY A 141 -5.55 23.61 7.02
N THR A 142 -5.22 22.44 7.58
CA THR A 142 -4.40 21.43 6.90
C THR A 142 -5.28 20.49 6.08
N TRP A 143 -5.29 20.70 4.77
CA TRP A 143 -5.97 19.83 3.82
C TRP A 143 -5.09 18.64 3.47
N ARG A 144 -5.71 17.47 3.26
CA ARG A 144 -5.01 16.25 2.87
C ARG A 144 -5.58 15.69 1.58
N VAL A 145 -4.73 15.02 0.81
CA VAL A 145 -5.14 14.20 -0.33
C VAL A 145 -4.61 12.79 -0.18
N LEU A 146 -5.38 11.83 -0.66
CA LEU A 146 -4.98 10.44 -0.86
C LEU A 146 -4.98 10.19 -2.37
N ILE A 147 -3.86 9.69 -2.89
CA ILE A 147 -3.72 9.34 -4.30
C ILE A 147 -3.60 7.83 -4.40
N ILE A 148 -4.44 7.22 -5.23
CA ILE A 148 -4.39 5.78 -5.52
C ILE A 148 -3.92 5.65 -6.96
N PRO A 149 -2.70 5.11 -7.20
CA PRO A 149 -2.22 4.86 -8.54
C PRO A 149 -3.19 3.97 -9.32
N GLN A 150 -3.35 4.26 -10.61
CA GLN A 150 -4.17 3.47 -11.53
C GLN A 150 -3.50 2.14 -11.92
#